data_AF-A0A845DY03-F1
#
_entry.id   AF-A0A845DY03-F1
#
_cell.length_a   1.000
_cell.length_b   1.000
_cell.length_c   1.000
_cell.angle_alpha   90.00
_cell.angle_beta   90.00
_cell.angle_gamma   90.00
#
_symmetry.space_group_name_H-M   'P 1'
#
loop_
_entity.id
_entity.type
_entity.pdbx_description
1 polymer ?
#
loop_
_entity_poly.entity_id
_entity_poly.type
_entity_poly.pdbx_seq_one_letter_code
_entity_poly.pdbx_strand_id
1 'polypeptide(L)' 'MFYSVTFQKIIYLTAIGVIIGAIVGFSAVLGFDLGGTSFILSMFLSILLVYVTAMYAELYHIREAINKQRRDERR' A
#
# COMPACT_ATOMS: atom_id res chain seq x y z
N MET A 1 0.73 6.85 22.77
CA MET A 1 -0.25 6.00 22.07
C MET A 1 0.49 5.31 20.93
N PHE A 2 1.10 4.15 21.20
CA PHE A 2 1.92 3.42 20.23
C PHE A 2 0.99 2.71 19.24
N TYR A 3 0.56 3.40 18.18
CA TYR A 3 0.12 2.65 17.01
C TYR A 3 1.34 1.88 16.52
N SER A 4 1.22 0.55 16.44
CA SER A 4 2.25 -0.29 15.82
C SER A 4 2.62 0.35 14.48
N VAL A 5 3.92 0.53 14.22
CA VAL A 5 4.44 1.12 12.98
C VAL A 5 3.79 0.47 11.75
N THR A 6 3.38 -0.80 11.86
CA THR A 6 2.61 -1.55 10.87
C THR A 6 1.21 -0.98 10.63
N PHE A 7 0.45 -0.66 11.67
CA PHE A 7 -0.91 -0.10 11.56
C PHE A 7 -0.89 1.30 10.95
N GLN A 8 0.10 2.12 11.33
CA GLN A 8 0.28 3.44 10.74
C GLN A 8 0.64 3.35 9.24
N LYS A 9 1.50 2.39 8.86
CA LYS A 9 1.83 2.12 7.45
C LYS A 9 0.62 1.64 6.66
N ILE A 10 -0.21 0.75 7.22
CA ILE A 10 -1.45 0.28 6.60
C ILE A 10 -2.40 1.46 6.35
N ILE A 11 -2.62 2.32 7.35
CA ILE A 11 -3.47 3.51 7.19
C ILE A 11 -2.96 4.42 6.08
N TYR A 12 -1.65 4.69 6.04
CA TYR A 12 -1.08 5.54 4.97
C TYR A 12 -1.22 4.89 3.58
N LEU A 13 -1.00 3.58 3.48
CA LEU A 13 -1.16 2.85 2.22
C LEU A 13 -2.60 2.84 1.74
N THR A 14 -3.56 2.62 2.65
CA THR A 14 -4.98 2.69 2.35
C THR A 14 -5.38 4.10 1.93
N ALA A 15 -4.91 5.14 2.65
CA ALA A 15 -5.21 6.52 2.31
C ALA A 15 -4.66 6.91 0.93
N ILE A 16 -3.44 6.50 0.59
CA ILE A 16 -2.84 6.72 -0.74
C ILE A 16 -3.68 6.02 -1.83
N GLY A 17 -4.05 4.76 -1.62
CA GLY A 17 -4.90 4.02 -2.55
C GLY A 17 -6.27 4.70 -2.79
N VAL A 18 -6.88 5.21 -1.72
CA VAL A 18 -8.15 5.95 -1.79
C VAL A 18 -7.99 7.26 -2.55
N ILE A 19 -6.93 8.02 -2.30
CA ILE A 19 -6.67 9.29 -3.01
C ILE A 19 -6.43 9.04 -4.50
N ILE A 20 -5.64 8.04 -4.87
CA ILE A 20 -5.39 7.69 -6.28
C ILE A 20 -6.70 7.25 -6.95
N GLY A 21 -7.46 6.36 -6.31
CA GLY A 21 -8.76 5.94 -6.81
C GLY A 21 -9.74 7.10 -7.00
N ALA A 22 -9.76 8.05 -6.07
CA ALA A 22 -10.59 9.25 -6.16
C ALA A 22 -10.15 10.17 -7.31
N ILE A 23 -8.85 10.43 -7.49
CA ILE A 23 -8.34 11.27 -8.59
C ILE A 23 -8.69 10.65 -9.95
N VAL A 24 -8.49 9.34 -10.09
CA VAL A 24 -8.80 8.60 -11.33
C VAL A 24 -10.31 8.59 -11.57
N GLY A 25 -11.13 8.39 -10.53
CA GLY A 25 -12.60 8.48 -10.58
C GLY A 25 -13.12 9.85 -10.99
N PHE A 26 -12.62 10.91 -10.36
CA PHE A 26 -12.99 12.28 -10.70
C PHE A 26 -12.55 12.67 -12.12
N SER A 27 -11.37 12.22 -12.56
CA SER A 27 -10.89 12.48 -13.91
C SER A 27 -11.82 11.86 -14.97
N ALA A 28 -12.33 10.66 -14.71
CA ALA A 28 -13.31 10.00 -15.58
C ALA A 28 -14.68 10.72 -15.58
N VAL A 29 -15.14 11.22 -14.42
CA VAL A 29 -16.42 11.95 -14.32
C VAL A 29 -16.36 13.34 -14.95
N LEU A 30 -15.20 14.01 -14.89
CA LEU A 30 -14.99 15.36 -15.43
C LEU A 30 -14.83 15.40 -16.96
N GLY A 31 -14.99 14.28 -17.66
CA GLY A 31 -15.03 14.23 -19.13
C GLY A 31 -13.65 14.20 -19.81
N PHE A 32 -12.57 13.92 -19.07
CA PHE A 32 -11.34 13.48 -19.70
C PHE A 32 -11.62 12.09 -20.30
N ASP A 33 -11.38 11.91 -21.60
CA ASP A 33 -11.59 10.64 -22.33
C ASP A 33 -10.55 9.59 -21.89
N LEU A 34 -10.65 9.17 -20.64
CA LEU A 34 -10.03 7.99 -20.09
C LEU A 34 -10.91 6.83 -20.52
N GLY A 35 -10.76 6.37 -21.77
CA GLY A 35 -11.53 5.25 -22.29
C GLY A 35 -11.60 4.13 -21.24
N GLY A 36 -12.81 3.65 -20.92
CA GLY A 36 -13.12 2.93 -19.67
C GLY A 36 -12.18 1.77 -19.30
N THR A 37 -11.52 1.16 -20.28
CA THR A 37 -10.46 0.17 -20.10
C THR A 37 -9.24 0.72 -19.35
N SER A 38 -8.79 1.94 -19.68
CA SER A 38 -7.66 2.62 -19.01
C SER A 38 -7.97 2.93 -17.55
N PHE A 39 -9.21 3.36 -17.26
CA PHE A 39 -9.70 3.57 -15.90
C PHE A 39 -9.65 2.28 -15.08
N ILE A 40 -10.20 1.19 -15.61
CA ILE A 40 -10.23 -0.12 -14.94
C ILE A 40 -8.80 -0.63 -14.69
N LEU A 41 -7.92 -0.57 -15.70
CA LEU A 41 -6.52 -0.97 -15.56
C LEU A 41 -5.80 -0.14 -14.50
N SER A 42 -6.01 1.17 -14.47
CA SER A 42 -5.41 2.07 -13.47
C SER A 42 -5.86 1.73 -12.05
N MET A 43 -7.14 1.38 -11.90
CA MET A 43 -7.71 0.98 -10.62
C MET A 43 -7.12 -0.35 -10.13
N PHE A 44 -7.03 -1.35 -11.02
CA PHE A 44 -6.42 -2.64 -10.70
C PHE A 44 -4.93 -2.50 -10.37
N LEU A 45 -4.18 -1.73 -11.15
CA LEU A 45 -2.77 -1.43 -10.88
C LEU A 45 -2.58 -0.75 -9.52
N SER A 46 -3.47 0.17 -9.15
CA SER A 46 -3.41 0.85 -7.85
C SER A 46 -3.63 -0.13 -6.69
N ILE A 47 -4.62 -1.03 -6.82
CA ILE A 47 -4.88 -2.07 -5.80
C ILE A 47 -3.67 -3.02 -5.69
N LEU A 48 -3.13 -3.46 -6.82
CA LEU A 48 -1.96 -4.37 -6.86
C LEU A 48 -0.73 -3.72 -6.22
N LEU A 49 -0.50 -2.44 -6.49
CA LEU A 49 0.62 -1.68 -5.92
C LEU A 49 0.50 -1.57 -4.39
N VAL A 50 -0.70 -1.26 -3.89
CA VAL A 50 -0.97 -1.21 -2.44
C VAL A 50 -0.70 -2.56 -1.80
N TYR A 51 -1.17 -3.64 -2.43
CA TYR A 51 -0.99 -5.01 -1.92
C TYR A 51 0.49 -5.41 -1.86
N VAL A 52 1.24 -5.17 -2.94
CA VAL A 52 2.69 -5.44 -3.00
C VAL A 52 3.44 -4.63 -1.94
N THR A 53 3.07 -3.36 -1.75
CA THR A 53 3.73 -2.50 -0.76
C THR A 53 3.43 -2.95 0.67
N ALA A 54 2.20 -3.38 0.96
CA ALA A 54 1.84 -3.97 2.25
C ALA A 54 2.64 -5.26 2.51
N MET A 55 2.72 -6.14 1.52
CA MET A 55 3.46 -7.40 1.61
C MET A 55 4.96 -7.17 1.84
N TYR A 56 5.55 -6.16 1.16
CA TYR A 56 6.93 -5.76 1.38
C TYR A 56 7.17 -5.22 2.80
N ALA A 57 6.22 -4.44 3.33
CA ALA A 57 6.29 -3.93 4.69
C ALA A 57 6.24 -5.05 5.73
N GLU A 58 5.38 -6.05 5.54
CA GLU A 58 5.34 -7.24 6.42
C GLU A 58 6.64 -8.05 6.35
N LEU A 59 7.18 -8.28 5.15
CA LEU A 59 8.47 -8.96 4.98
C LEU A 59 9.62 -8.25 5.70
N TYR A 60 9.61 -6.91 5.72
CA TYR A 60 10.58 -6.13 6.49
C TYR A 60 10.46 -6.41 7.99
N HIS A 61 9.25 -6.44 8.53
CA HIS A 61 9.01 -6.75 9.94
C HIS A 61 9.42 -8.17 10.31
N ILE A 62 9.16 -9.15 9.43
CA ILE A 62 9.61 -10.53 9.63
C ILE A 62 11.15 -10.60 9.65
N ARG A 63 11.82 -9.90 8.72
CA ARG A 63 13.29 -9.84 8.71
C ARG A 63 13.85 -9.21 9.98
N GLU A 64 13.25 -8.13 10.45
CA GLU A 64 13.68 -7.45 11.66
C GLU A 64 13.49 -8.31 12.92
N ALA A 65 12.37 -9.04 13.01
CA ALA A 65 12.12 -10.01 14.08
C ALA A 65 13.17 -11.14 14.08
N ILE A 66 13.48 -11.72 12.91
CA ILE A 66 14.49 -12.79 12.78
C ILE A 66 15.89 -12.27 13.17
N ASN A 67 16.26 -11.07 12.72
CA ASN A 67 17.56 -10.48 13.05
C ASN A 67 17.69 -10.16 14.54
N LYS A 68 16.60 -9.71 15.16
CA LYS A 68 16.56 -9.47 16.61
C LYS A 68 16.75 -10.78 17.37
N GLN A 69 16.03 -11.83 16.98
CA GLN A 69 16.14 -13.15 17.58
C GLN A 69 17.57 -13.72 17.48
N ARG A 70 18.22 -13.60 16.31
CA ARG A 70 19.63 -14.01 16.12
C ARG A 70 20.65 -13.20 16.94
N ARG A 71 20.34 -11.93 17.25
CA ARG A 71 21.20 -11.10 18.11
C ARG A 71 21.08 -11.51 19.57
N ASP A 72 19.87 -11.82 20.01
CA ASP A 72 19.60 -12.25 21.38
C ASP A 72 20.15 -13.67 21.64
N GLU A 73 20.14 -14.56 20.64
CA GLU A 73 20.71 -15.92 20.74
C GLU A 73 22.25 -15.96 20.74
N ARG A 74 22.92 -14.87 20.32
CA ARG A 74 24.39 -14.74 20.34
C ARG A 74 24.94 -14.03 21.58
N ARG A 75 24.08 -13.56 22.48
CA ARG A 75 24.45 -12.98 23.77
C ARG A 75 24.33 -14.01 24.88
#